data_AF-A0A380Z7R9-F1
#
_entry.id   AF-A0A380Z7R9-F1
#
_cell.length_a   1.000
_cell.length_b   1.000
_cell.length_c   1.000
_cell.angle_alpha   90.00
_cell.angle_beta   90.00
_cell.angle_gamma   90.00
#
_symmetry.space_group_name_H-M   'P 1'
#
loop_
_entity.id
_entity.type
_entity.pdbx_description
1 polymer ?
#
loop_
_entity_poly.entity_id
_entity_poly.type
_entity_poly.pdbx_seq_one_letter_code
_entity_poly.pdbx_strand_id
1 'polypeptide(L)'
;MFKFSQRSEKHLQGVHDDLVKVVRKALEYSTVDFAVIEGVRTKARQAQLFKQGATKTMNSRHLTGHAVDLARWLKEKSLGQNGINLRKLRRQCFERPKN
;
A
#
# COMPACT_ATOMS: atom_id res chain seq x y z
N MET A 1 10.69 10.29 -15.28
CA MET A 1 9.59 10.54 -14.33
C MET A 1 8.73 9.29 -14.25
N PHE A 2 8.43 8.79 -13.05
CA PHE A 2 7.57 7.62 -12.88
C PHE A 2 6.10 7.98 -13.19
N LYS A 3 5.31 6.96 -13.54
CA LYS A 3 3.87 7.12 -13.82
C LYS A 3 3.12 5.99 -13.16
N PHE A 4 1.99 6.33 -12.54
CA PHE A 4 1.11 5.31 -11.99
C PHE A 4 0.54 4.41 -13.08
N SER A 5 0.53 3.12 -12.81
CA SER A 5 -0.16 2.14 -13.65
C SER A 5 -1.67 2.31 -13.53
N GLN A 6 -2.42 1.78 -14.50
CA GLN A 6 -3.89 1.77 -14.45
C GLN A 6 -4.42 1.16 -13.15
N ARG A 7 -3.72 0.20 -12.55
CA ARG A 7 -4.08 -0.39 -11.26
C ARG A 7 -3.98 0.62 -10.13
N SER A 8 -2.89 1.39 -10.08
CA SER A 8 -2.72 2.42 -9.04
C SER A 8 -3.75 3.54 -9.22
N GLU A 9 -4.02 3.96 -10.46
CA GLU A 9 -5.06 4.94 -10.76
C GLU A 9 -6.45 4.47 -10.32
N LYS A 10 -6.79 3.18 -10.54
CA LYS A 10 -8.04 2.60 -10.03
C LYS A 10 -8.13 2.65 -8.51
N HIS A 11 -7.04 2.41 -7.79
CA HIS A 11 -7.04 2.49 -6.32
C HIS A 11 -7.16 3.92 -5.80
N LEU A 12 -6.80 4.93 -6.59
CA LEU A 12 -6.98 6.35 -6.22
C LEU A 12 -8.43 6.83 -6.42
N GLN A 13 -9.29 6.04 -7.07
CA GLN A 13 -10.70 6.41 -7.25
C GLN A 13 -11.43 6.48 -5.90
N GLY A 14 -12.09 7.60 -5.64
CA GLY A 14 -12.82 7.86 -4.39
C GLY A 14 -11.94 8.26 -3.21
N VAL A 15 -10.63 8.33 -3.38
CA VAL A 15 -9.72 8.92 -2.39
C VAL A 15 -9.88 10.44 -2.43
N HIS A 16 -9.74 11.10 -1.27
CA HIS A 16 -9.83 12.55 -1.15
C HIS A 16 -8.86 13.26 -2.12
N ASP A 17 -9.36 14.24 -2.87
CA ASP A 17 -8.61 14.88 -3.97
C ASP A 17 -7.26 15.46 -3.53
N ASP A 18 -7.19 16.07 -2.35
CA ASP A 18 -5.93 16.61 -1.85
C ASP A 18 -4.91 15.51 -1.53
N LEU A 19 -5.36 14.36 -1.04
CA LEU A 19 -4.47 13.21 -0.84
C LEU A 19 -3.99 12.66 -2.18
N VAL A 20 -4.86 12.61 -3.20
CA VAL A 20 -4.47 12.22 -4.57
C VAL A 20 -3.41 13.17 -5.13
N LYS A 21 -3.57 14.50 -4.96
CA LYS A 21 -2.57 15.50 -5.39
C LYS A 21 -1.23 15.28 -4.69
N VAL A 22 -1.23 15.05 -3.37
CA VAL A 22 -0.01 14.78 -2.60
C VAL A 22 0.69 13.51 -3.09
N VAL A 23 -0.05 12.42 -3.31
CA VAL A 23 0.51 11.13 -3.75
C VAL A 23 1.11 11.23 -5.16
N ARG A 24 0.46 11.96 -6.07
CA ARG A 24 1.01 12.20 -7.41
C ARG A 24 2.27 13.07 -7.37
N LYS A 25 2.29 14.15 -6.58
CA LYS A 25 3.50 14.96 -6.36
C LYS A 25 4.63 14.16 -5.75
N ALA A 26 4.32 13.28 -4.79
CA ALA A 26 5.33 12.40 -4.20
C ALA A 26 5.98 11.49 -5.24
N LEU A 27 5.25 11.03 -6.25
CA LEU A 27 5.81 10.22 -7.34
C LEU A 27 6.77 11.01 -8.24
N GLU A 28 6.50 12.30 -8.44
CA GLU A 28 7.37 13.21 -9.21
C GLU A 28 8.71 13.46 -8.49
N TYR A 29 8.66 13.64 -7.17
CA TYR A 29 9.86 13.91 -6.35
C TYR A 29 10.61 12.66 -5.89
N SER A 30 9.98 11.48 -5.92
CA SER A 30 10.58 10.26 -5.40
C SER A 30 11.73 9.77 -6.27
N THR A 31 12.83 9.38 -5.62
CA THR A 31 13.97 8.71 -6.25
C THR A 31 13.71 7.24 -6.55
N VAL A 32 12.64 6.67 -5.97
CA VAL A 32 12.21 5.28 -6.15
C VAL A 32 10.79 5.22 -6.70
N ASP A 33 10.53 4.24 -7.56
CA ASP A 33 9.17 4.00 -8.04
C ASP A 33 8.31 3.36 -6.94
N PHE A 34 7.03 3.69 -6.90
CA PHE A 34 6.08 3.09 -5.97
C PHE A 34 4.68 3.01 -6.58
N ALA A 35 3.91 2.02 -6.13
CA ALA A 35 2.55 1.78 -6.57
C ALA A 35 1.57 1.99 -5.41
N VAL A 36 0.34 2.40 -5.75
CA VAL A 36 -0.79 2.44 -4.81
C VAL A 36 -1.41 1.05 -4.77
N ILE A 37 -1.44 0.42 -3.59
CA ILE A 37 -1.93 -0.96 -3.43
C ILE A 37 -3.34 -1.03 -2.85
N GLU A 38 -3.77 -0.01 -2.10
CA GLU A 38 -5.13 0.13 -1.59
C GLU A 38 -5.45 1.62 -1.38
N GLY A 39 -6.67 2.03 -1.72
CA GLY A 39 -7.19 3.38 -1.42
C GLY A 39 -8.43 3.29 -0.56
N VAL A 40 -9.61 3.57 -1.14
CA VAL A 40 -10.89 3.41 -0.43
C VAL A 40 -11.14 1.95 -0.10
N ARG A 41 -11.38 1.67 1.18
CA ARG A 41 -11.69 0.32 1.68
C ARG A 41 -13.19 0.20 1.92
N THR A 42 -13.74 -0.98 1.63
CA THR A 42 -15.15 -1.27 1.94
C THR A 42 -15.33 -1.65 3.41
N LYS A 43 -16.52 -1.40 3.96
CA LYS A 43 -16.87 -1.82 5.33
C LYS A 43 -16.74 -3.34 5.51
N ALA A 44 -17.11 -4.13 4.49
CA ALA A 44 -16.98 -5.59 4.51
C ALA A 44 -15.51 -6.03 4.62
N ARG A 45 -14.60 -5.41 3.85
CA ARG A 45 -13.16 -5.69 3.95
C ARG A 45 -12.61 -5.28 5.32
N GLN A 46 -13.03 -4.13 5.86
CA GLN A 46 -12.62 -3.70 7.21
C GLN A 46 -13.09 -4.70 8.28
N ALA A 47 -14.33 -5.21 8.18
CA ALA A 47 -14.86 -6.21 9.10
C ALA A 47 -14.07 -7.53 9.02
N GLN A 48 -13.70 -7.95 7.81
CA GLN A 48 -12.83 -9.11 7.61
C GLN A 48 -11.46 -8.91 8.31
N LEU A 49 -10.82 -7.75 8.12
CA LEU A 49 -9.53 -7.44 8.75
C LEU A 49 -9.64 -7.37 10.27
N PHE A 50 -10.76 -6.86 10.79
CA PHE A 50 -11.02 -6.80 12.23
C PHE A 50 -11.16 -8.20 12.83
N LYS A 51 -11.96 -9.08 12.19
CA LYS A 51 -12.10 -10.49 12.59
C LYS A 51 -10.78 -11.26 12.55
N GLN A 52 -9.90 -10.90 11.60
CA GLN A 52 -8.56 -11.48 11.47
C GLN A 52 -7.53 -10.91 12.47
N GLY A 53 -7.90 -9.88 13.25
CA GLY A 53 -6.98 -9.19 14.17
C GLY A 53 -5.97 -8.26 13.48
N ALA A 54 -6.12 -7.99 12.18
CA ALA A 54 -5.23 -7.12 11.41
C ALA A 54 -5.46 -5.62 11.70
N THR A 55 -6.61 -5.27 12.26
CA THR A 55 -6.96 -3.93 12.73
C THR A 55 -7.64 -4.00 14.09
N LYS A 56 -7.43 -2.97 14.92
CA LYS A 56 -8.03 -2.86 16.26
C LYS A 56 -9.36 -2.12 16.28
N THR A 57 -9.74 -1.49 15.16
CA THR A 57 -10.95 -0.66 15.07
C THR A 57 -11.65 -0.80 13.72
N MET A 58 -12.96 -0.60 13.73
CA MET A 58 -13.80 -0.49 12.53
C MET A 58 -13.77 0.93 11.94
N ASN A 59 -13.31 1.93 12.68
CA ASN A 59 -13.25 3.32 12.23
C ASN A 59 -11.91 3.59 11.52
N SER A 60 -11.82 3.19 10.25
CA SER A 60 -10.61 3.38 9.42
C SER A 60 -10.73 4.57 8.49
N ARG A 61 -9.63 5.32 8.31
CA ARG A 61 -9.54 6.43 7.33
C ARG A 61 -9.66 5.97 5.88
N HIS A 62 -9.39 4.69 5.59
CA HIS A 62 -9.66 4.13 4.25
C HIS A 62 -11.16 4.10 3.93
N LEU A 63 -12.05 4.02 4.94
CA LEU A 63 -13.49 4.02 4.69
C LEU A 63 -13.99 5.38 4.19
N THR A 64 -13.32 6.46 4.58
CA THR A 64 -13.68 7.83 4.22
C THR A 64 -12.80 8.39 3.10
N GLY A 65 -11.94 7.56 2.48
CA GLY A 65 -11.04 8.00 1.41
C GLY A 65 -9.88 8.88 1.86
N HIS A 66 -9.56 8.92 3.16
CA HIS A 66 -8.48 9.75 3.71
C HIS A 66 -7.20 8.95 4.00
N ALA A 67 -7.03 7.78 3.38
CA ALA A 67 -5.83 6.97 3.50
C ALA A 67 -5.57 6.19 2.22
N VAL A 68 -4.29 5.96 1.94
CA VAL A 68 -3.78 5.11 0.86
C VAL A 68 -2.62 4.27 1.38
N ASP A 69 -2.52 3.04 0.90
CA ASP A 69 -1.38 2.17 1.15
C ASP A 69 -0.47 2.16 -0.09
N LEU A 70 0.83 2.36 0.12
CA LEU A 70 1.85 2.42 -0.93
C LEU A 70 2.81 1.23 -0.83
N ALA A 71 3.28 0.74 -1.97
CA ALA A 71 4.34 -0.27 -2.04
C ALA A 71 5.46 0.20 -2.98
N ARG A 72 6.69 0.26 -2.45
CA ARG A 72 7.87 0.60 -3.25
C ARG A 72 8.25 -0.52 -4.21
N TRP A 73 8.68 -0.18 -5.41
CA TRP A 73 9.27 -1.12 -6.34
C TRP A 73 10.75 -1.31 -6.02
N LEU A 74 11.13 -2.54 -5.69
CA LEU A 74 12.52 -2.93 -5.53
C LEU A 74 13.07 -3.35 -6.90
N LYS A 75 13.87 -2.49 -7.55
CA LYS A 75 14.82 -2.98 -8.55
C LYS A 75 15.98 -3.61 -7.79
N GLU A 76 16.00 -4.93 -7.76
CA GLU A 76 17.08 -5.69 -7.15
C GLU A 76 18.38 -5.43 -7.95
N LYS A 77 19.32 -4.68 -7.35
CA LYS A 77 20.74 -4.77 -7.70
C LYS A 77 21.58 -4.65 -6.44
N SER A 78 22.50 -5.62 -6.33
CA SER A 78 23.60 -5.80 -5.38
C SER A 78 23.27 -5.98 -3.90
N LEU A 79 22.65 -7.12 -3.55
CA LEU A 79 23.12 -7.85 -2.37
C LEU A 79 23.85 -9.08 -2.90
N GLY A 80 25.17 -9.09 -2.71
CA GLY A 80 25.97 -10.29 -2.93
C GLY A 80 25.35 -11.46 -2.18
N GLN A 81 25.19 -12.57 -2.91
CA GLN A 81 25.01 -13.93 -2.43
C GLN A 81 24.37 -14.08 -1.03
N ASN A 82 23.06 -14.26 -1.00
CA ASN A 82 22.38 -15.35 -0.27
C ASN A 82 20.88 -15.22 -0.51
N GLY A 83 20.33 -16.13 -1.32
CA GLY A 83 19.01 -16.05 -1.91
C GLY A 83 17.89 -15.75 -0.91
N ILE A 84 17.41 -14.52 -0.90
CA ILE A 84 16.19 -14.15 -0.20
C ILE A 84 15.03 -14.64 -1.08
N ASN A 85 14.41 -15.73 -0.66
CA ASN A 85 13.22 -16.24 -1.33
C ASN A 85 12.09 -15.19 -1.22
N LEU A 86 11.76 -14.53 -2.33
CA LEU A 86 10.71 -13.50 -2.44
C LEU A 86 9.34 -13.95 -1.92
N ARG A 87 9.05 -15.27 -1.87
CA ARG A 87 7.81 -15.80 -1.23
C ARG A 87 7.83 -15.63 0.29
N LYS A 88 9.01 -15.62 0.92
CA LYS A 88 9.22 -15.46 2.36
C LYS A 88 9.07 -14.00 2.78
N LEU A 89 9.62 -13.06 1.99
CA LEU A 89 9.52 -11.62 2.24
C LEU A 89 8.07 -11.10 2.19
N ARG A 90 7.25 -11.67 1.29
CA ARG A 90 5.83 -11.31 1.16
C ARG A 90 4.99 -11.66 2.40
N ARG A 91 5.41 -12.66 3.20
CA ARG A 91 4.79 -12.97 4.51
C ARG A 91 5.34 -12.05 5.61
N GLN A 92 6.64 -11.79 5.60
CA GLN A 92 7.34 -11.10 6.69
C GLN A 92 7.04 -9.60 6.79
N CYS A 93 6.69 -8.94 5.67
CA CYS A 93 6.28 -7.54 5.69
C CYS A 93 4.80 -7.31 6.06
N PHE A 94 3.96 -8.36 6.08
CA PHE A 94 2.50 -8.23 6.25
C PHE A 94 1.93 -9.00 7.45
N GLU A 95 2.68 -9.89 8.08
CA GLU A 95 2.28 -10.50 9.34
C GLU A 95 2.82 -9.66 10.51
N ARG A 96 1.93 -8.89 11.13
CA ARG A 96 2.21 -8.30 12.45
C ARG A 96 2.45 -9.46 13.43
N PRO A 97 3.50 -9.41 14.27
CA PRO A 97 3.63 -10.37 15.36
C PRO A 97 2.38 -10.29 16.23
N LYS A 98 1.76 -11.45 16.47
CA LYS A 98 0.68 -11.56 17.45
C LYS A 98 1.32 -11.46 18.83
N ASN A 99 0.99 -10.40 19.54
CA ASN A 99 1.18 -10.33 20.99
C ASN A 99 0.07 -11.12 21.66
#